data_AF-A0A671M534-F1
#
_entry.id   AF-A0A671M534-F1
#
_cell.length_a   1.000
_cell.length_b   1.000
_cell.length_c   1.000
_cell.angle_alpha   90.00
_cell.angle_beta   90.00
_cell.angle_gamma   90.00
#
_symmetry.space_group_name_H-M   'P 1'
#
loop_
_entity.id
_entity.type
_entity.pdbx_description
1 polymer ?
#
loop_
_entity_poly.entity_id
_entity_poly.type
_entity_poly.pdbx_seq_one_letter_code
_entity_poly.pdbx_strand_id
1 'polypeptide(L)'
;MPKESDESSKEEQSKTDKDGIENTMETSEEMIRKRIRRNTPSPHRLTPHRLRGQIEEALDLSLIQQEAENGALDISKVAQFIIDMMGTFCAPCRDEDIKQLREITDIVPLFKSIFAVLDKMKIDMANFAVSSLRPHLFQQSVEYERKKFQEFLEKQPNALDFTKKWLQDTVDYVTGGGTEGGATCTPNSAQLPLTIHNHAYLRLLKWDHDTESFPETLLMDQGRFLEMQQELEKLALVASVLLIVYNSAGEAISGLPGLMERLKKTIKILLAEMHTSSFKADEIFATVAEKLCGELRGCLSQHGFSPFSSDRENTLKGQIVAAKSADNPIRKVIDSRIQTYLLGFLESSAHRCAPALPGGLTPISKELEEISVKLEHLVTFNKLVYSPFYHKILQDILKQGESLDV
;
A
#
# COMPACT_ATOMS: atom_id res chain seq x y z
N MET A 1 34.90 -33.10 33.93
CA MET A 1 34.03 -33.73 32.91
C MET A 1 32.64 -33.91 33.50
N PRO A 2 31.57 -33.72 32.72
CA PRO A 2 30.31 -33.11 33.16
C PRO A 2 29.11 -34.07 33.13
N LYS A 3 27.98 -33.63 33.71
CA LYS A 3 26.58 -33.79 33.25
C LYS A 3 25.70 -32.91 34.15
N GLU A 4 25.37 -31.70 33.68
CA GLU A 4 24.09 -31.33 33.05
C GLU A 4 22.91 -31.35 34.03
N SER A 5 22.47 -30.14 34.39
CA SER A 5 21.20 -29.88 35.05
C SER A 5 20.58 -28.62 34.44
N ASP A 6 19.38 -28.82 33.87
CA ASP A 6 18.24 -27.91 33.74
C ASP A 6 18.45 -26.48 33.21
N GLU A 7 18.23 -26.33 31.90
CA GLU A 7 17.62 -25.14 31.31
C GLU A 7 16.88 -25.54 30.01
N SER A 8 15.65 -26.07 30.14
CA SER A 8 14.74 -26.29 29.01
C SER A 8 13.29 -26.09 29.47
N SER A 9 12.91 -24.84 29.74
CA SER A 9 11.51 -24.52 30.06
C SER A 9 11.08 -23.09 29.68
N LYS A 10 11.84 -22.37 28.84
CA LYS A 10 11.49 -20.97 28.47
C LYS A 10 11.42 -20.67 26.97
N GLU A 11 11.70 -21.62 26.08
CA GLU A 11 11.59 -21.40 24.63
C GLU A 11 10.31 -21.94 23.98
N GLU A 12 9.50 -22.77 24.67
CA GLU A 12 8.26 -23.30 24.09
C GLU A 12 7.05 -22.36 24.21
N GLN A 13 7.13 -21.28 25.01
CA GLN A 13 6.00 -20.39 25.27
C GLN A 13 5.86 -19.22 24.28
N SER A 14 6.83 -18.96 23.39
CA SER A 14 6.73 -17.86 22.40
C SER A 14 6.43 -18.32 20.97
N LYS A 15 6.60 -19.62 20.68
CA LYS A 15 6.19 -20.23 19.40
C LYS A 15 4.71 -20.61 19.38
N THR A 16 4.13 -20.94 20.53
CA THR A 16 2.72 -21.34 20.65
C THR A 16 1.74 -20.19 20.47
N ASP A 17 2.13 -18.94 20.76
CA ASP A 17 1.27 -17.77 20.53
C ASP A 17 1.25 -17.30 19.07
N LYS A 18 2.35 -17.47 18.31
CA LYS A 18 2.37 -17.14 16.87
C LYS A 18 1.65 -18.19 16.03
N ASP A 19 1.92 -19.48 16.27
CA ASP A 19 1.19 -20.57 15.60
C ASP A 19 -0.28 -20.62 16.03
N GLY A 20 -0.59 -20.16 17.24
CA GLY A 20 -1.94 -19.95 17.73
C GLY A 20 -2.67 -18.83 16.98
N ILE A 21 -2.04 -17.67 16.78
CA ILE A 21 -2.65 -16.54 16.06
C ILE A 21 -2.78 -16.84 14.56
N GLU A 22 -1.79 -17.46 13.92
CA GLU A 22 -1.86 -17.88 12.51
C GLU A 22 -2.89 -19.00 12.30
N ASN A 23 -2.95 -20.03 13.15
CA ASN A 23 -4.02 -21.03 13.07
C ASN A 23 -5.39 -20.43 13.38
N THR A 24 -5.50 -19.47 14.30
CA THR A 24 -6.79 -18.83 14.63
C THR A 24 -7.26 -17.92 13.48
N MET A 25 -6.32 -17.29 12.77
CA MET A 25 -6.61 -16.41 11.63
C MET A 25 -6.88 -17.23 10.35
N GLU A 26 -6.18 -18.33 10.11
CA GLU A 26 -6.48 -19.31 9.05
C GLU A 26 -7.80 -20.04 9.30
N THR A 27 -8.09 -20.45 10.55
CA THR A 27 -9.39 -21.05 10.88
C THR A 27 -10.53 -20.04 10.81
N SER A 28 -10.28 -18.76 11.11
CA SER A 28 -11.24 -17.67 10.93
C SER A 28 -11.47 -17.37 9.45
N GLU A 29 -10.43 -17.27 8.61
CA GLU A 29 -10.56 -17.14 7.16
C GLU A 29 -11.23 -18.37 6.53
N GLU A 30 -10.95 -19.57 7.01
CA GLU A 30 -11.56 -20.79 6.50
C GLU A 30 -13.01 -20.96 7.00
N MET A 31 -13.34 -20.47 8.20
CA MET A 31 -14.73 -20.33 8.67
C MET A 31 -15.47 -19.26 7.86
N ILE A 32 -14.83 -18.13 7.56
CA ILE A 32 -15.37 -17.07 6.71
C ILE A 32 -15.54 -17.62 5.29
N ARG A 33 -14.61 -18.38 4.73
CA ARG A 33 -14.75 -19.03 3.41
C ARG A 33 -15.78 -20.16 3.41
N LYS A 34 -15.89 -20.96 4.47
CA LYS A 34 -16.94 -21.98 4.64
C LYS A 34 -18.32 -21.35 4.82
N ARG A 35 -18.40 -20.17 5.46
CA ARG A 35 -19.65 -19.42 5.65
C ARG A 35 -20.00 -18.60 4.42
N ILE A 36 -19.02 -18.02 3.73
CA ILE A 36 -19.16 -17.46 2.37
C ILE A 36 -19.57 -18.56 1.41
N ARG A 37 -19.08 -19.80 1.49
CA ARG A 37 -19.58 -20.92 0.66
C ARG A 37 -20.97 -21.44 1.05
N ARG A 38 -21.40 -21.26 2.32
CA ARG A 38 -22.77 -21.56 2.76
C ARG A 38 -23.78 -20.43 2.48
N ASN A 39 -23.31 -19.18 2.45
CA ASN A 39 -24.12 -17.97 2.32
C ASN A 39 -23.89 -17.22 0.99
N THR A 40 -22.94 -17.63 0.14
CA THR A 40 -22.99 -17.28 -1.28
C THR A 40 -24.18 -18.03 -1.84
N PRO A 41 -25.10 -17.34 -2.52
CA PRO A 41 -26.21 -18.00 -3.16
C PRO A 41 -25.63 -18.87 -4.27
N SER A 42 -25.44 -20.16 -3.97
CA SER A 42 -25.60 -21.16 -5.01
C SER A 42 -26.95 -20.89 -5.67
N PRO A 43 -27.08 -20.99 -7.00
CA PRO A 43 -28.27 -20.58 -7.75
C PRO A 43 -29.53 -21.44 -7.49
N HIS A 44 -29.63 -22.10 -6.33
CA HIS A 44 -30.64 -23.09 -5.98
C HIS A 44 -31.40 -22.78 -4.67
N ARG A 45 -31.27 -21.59 -4.06
CA ARG A 45 -32.26 -21.10 -3.10
C ARG A 45 -32.76 -19.72 -3.50
N LEU A 46 -33.98 -19.73 -4.06
CA LEU A 46 -34.77 -18.60 -4.55
C LEU A 46 -34.19 -17.92 -5.80
N THR A 47 -34.82 -18.19 -6.94
CA THR A 47 -34.56 -17.44 -8.17
C THR A 47 -34.83 -15.95 -7.94
N PRO A 48 -34.02 -15.02 -8.49
CA PRO A 48 -34.21 -13.57 -8.33
C PRO A 48 -35.64 -13.09 -8.61
N HIS A 49 -36.34 -13.78 -9.51
CA HIS A 49 -37.75 -13.53 -9.83
C HIS A 49 -38.73 -13.82 -8.69
N ARG A 50 -38.50 -14.86 -7.87
CA ARG A 50 -39.41 -15.20 -6.76
C ARG A 50 -39.30 -14.21 -5.60
N LEU A 51 -38.07 -13.80 -5.28
CA LEU A 51 -37.81 -12.78 -4.27
C LEU A 51 -38.32 -11.40 -4.70
N ARG A 52 -38.10 -11.04 -5.97
CA ARG A 52 -38.65 -9.80 -6.53
C ARG A 52 -40.18 -9.79 -6.45
N GLY A 53 -40.84 -10.91 -6.75
CA GLY A 53 -42.29 -11.04 -6.60
C GLY A 53 -42.76 -10.85 -5.16
N GLN A 54 -42.06 -11.43 -4.18
CA GLN A 54 -42.39 -11.25 -2.75
C GLN A 54 -42.24 -9.79 -2.28
N ILE A 55 -41.25 -9.07 -2.80
CA ILE A 55 -41.06 -7.64 -2.50
C ILE A 55 -42.15 -6.80 -3.17
N GLU A 56 -42.47 -7.08 -4.43
CA GLU A 56 -43.51 -6.37 -5.18
C GLU A 56 -44.91 -6.59 -4.57
N GLU A 57 -45.18 -7.78 -4.02
CA GLU A 57 -46.44 -8.10 -3.35
C GLU A 57 -46.54 -7.48 -1.95
N ALA A 58 -45.46 -7.51 -1.16
CA ALA A 58 -45.46 -6.98 0.21
C ALA A 58 -45.30 -5.45 0.29
N LEU A 59 -44.72 -4.82 -0.73
CA LEU A 59 -44.52 -3.37 -0.82
C LEU A 59 -45.28 -2.77 -2.02
N ASP A 60 -46.52 -3.20 -2.22
CA ASP A 60 -47.41 -2.61 -3.24
C ASP A 60 -47.83 -1.19 -2.81
N LEU A 61 -47.33 -0.19 -3.54
CA LEU A 61 -47.60 1.23 -3.28
C LEU A 61 -49.10 1.56 -3.36
N SER A 62 -49.85 0.90 -4.24
CA SER A 62 -51.28 1.16 -4.43
C SER A 62 -52.10 0.65 -3.25
N LEU A 63 -51.75 -0.53 -2.73
CA LEU A 63 -52.38 -1.12 -1.56
C LEU A 63 -52.02 -0.33 -0.29
N ILE A 64 -50.75 0.01 -0.10
CA ILE A 64 -50.28 0.81 1.05
C ILE A 64 -50.99 2.17 1.08
N GLN A 65 -51.18 2.81 -0.08
CA GLN A 65 -51.90 4.08 -0.16
C GLN A 65 -53.37 3.93 0.24
N GLN A 66 -54.05 2.88 -0.24
CA GLN A 66 -55.44 2.60 0.13
C GLN A 66 -55.60 2.28 1.62
N GLU A 67 -54.69 1.50 2.20
CA GLU A 67 -54.71 1.18 3.63
C GLU A 67 -54.41 2.43 4.49
N ALA A 68 -53.55 3.32 4.02
CA ALA A 68 -53.26 4.59 4.70
C ALA A 68 -54.46 5.55 4.68
N GLU A 69 -55.12 5.71 3.52
CA GLU A 69 -56.31 6.56 3.36
C GLU A 69 -57.48 6.09 4.23
N ASN A 70 -57.59 4.77 4.45
CA ASN A 70 -58.62 4.17 5.31
C ASN A 70 -58.17 3.98 6.77
N GLY A 71 -56.96 4.42 7.15
CA GLY A 71 -56.43 4.31 8.51
C GLY A 71 -56.17 2.86 9.00
N ALA A 72 -56.05 1.91 8.08
CA ALA A 72 -55.84 0.48 8.36
C ALA A 72 -54.37 0.03 8.25
N LEU A 73 -53.45 0.92 7.83
CA LEU A 73 -52.05 0.60 7.58
C LEU A 73 -51.29 0.26 8.88
N ASP A 74 -50.69 -0.92 8.92
CA ASP A 74 -49.80 -1.36 9.99
C ASP A 74 -48.33 -1.11 9.62
N ILE A 75 -47.84 0.06 10.02
CA ILE A 75 -46.48 0.53 9.71
C ILE A 75 -45.41 -0.39 10.33
N SER A 76 -45.69 -0.98 11.50
CA SER A 76 -44.76 -1.87 12.20
C SER A 76 -44.56 -3.19 11.45
N LYS A 77 -45.61 -3.74 10.83
CA LYS A 77 -45.48 -4.94 9.98
C LYS A 77 -44.64 -4.67 8.73
N VAL A 78 -44.86 -3.54 8.08
CA VAL A 78 -44.08 -3.14 6.89
C VAL A 78 -42.60 -2.97 7.25
N ALA A 79 -42.32 -2.28 8.36
CA ALA A 79 -40.96 -2.10 8.84
C ALA A 79 -40.29 -3.44 9.19
N GLN A 80 -40.99 -4.35 9.87
CA GLN A 80 -40.46 -5.66 10.22
C GLN A 80 -40.13 -6.50 8.97
N PHE A 81 -41.01 -6.49 7.97
CA PHE A 81 -40.76 -7.15 6.68
C PHE A 81 -39.50 -6.61 6.01
N ILE A 82 -39.33 -5.28 5.98
CA ILE A 82 -38.13 -4.65 5.41
C ILE A 82 -36.87 -5.08 6.18
N ILE A 83 -36.91 -5.09 7.52
CA ILE A 83 -35.77 -5.48 8.36
C ILE A 83 -35.42 -6.96 8.19
N ASP A 84 -36.41 -7.84 8.10
CA ASP A 84 -36.22 -9.27 7.87
C ASP A 84 -35.62 -9.55 6.48
N MET A 85 -36.10 -8.83 5.47
CA MET A 85 -35.54 -8.89 4.12
C MET A 85 -34.10 -8.39 4.11
N MET A 86 -33.84 -7.24 4.72
CA MET A 86 -32.50 -6.67 4.84
C MET A 86 -31.53 -7.63 5.54
N GLY A 87 -31.96 -8.27 6.63
CA GLY A 87 -31.16 -9.27 7.36
C GLY A 87 -30.81 -10.52 6.54
N THR A 88 -31.57 -10.81 5.48
CA THR A 88 -31.30 -11.94 4.58
C THR A 88 -30.27 -11.58 3.50
N PHE A 89 -30.19 -10.30 3.11
CA PHE A 89 -29.35 -9.82 2.00
C PHE A 89 -28.11 -9.06 2.43
N CYS A 90 -28.04 -8.62 3.68
CA CYS A 90 -26.93 -7.81 4.14
C CYS A 90 -25.62 -8.60 4.19
N ALA A 91 -24.51 -7.88 4.01
CA ALA A 91 -23.19 -8.45 4.25
C ALA A 91 -23.04 -8.77 5.76
N PRO A 92 -22.25 -9.80 6.15
CA PRO A 92 -22.11 -10.19 7.56
C PRO A 92 -21.64 -9.06 8.50
N CYS A 93 -20.92 -8.07 7.97
CA CYS A 93 -20.49 -6.90 8.74
C CYS A 93 -21.64 -5.94 9.13
N ARG A 94 -22.84 -6.13 8.56
CA ARG A 94 -24.04 -5.33 8.79
C ARG A 94 -25.05 -6.01 9.70
N ASP A 95 -24.79 -7.24 10.14
CA ASP A 95 -25.71 -7.98 11.03
C ASP A 95 -25.98 -7.21 12.34
N GLU A 96 -24.99 -6.47 12.86
CA GLU A 96 -25.17 -5.60 14.03
C GLU A 96 -26.03 -4.37 13.73
N ASP A 97 -25.88 -3.76 12.55
CA ASP A 97 -26.75 -2.65 12.11
C ASP A 97 -28.23 -3.13 12.04
N ILE A 98 -28.48 -4.35 11.55
CA ILE A 98 -29.83 -4.95 11.49
C ILE A 98 -30.41 -5.25 12.87
N LYS A 99 -29.59 -5.68 13.84
CA LYS A 99 -30.04 -5.87 15.22
C LYS A 99 -30.48 -4.56 15.86
N GLN A 100 -29.70 -3.50 15.67
CA GLN A 100 -30.03 -2.16 16.18
C GLN A 100 -31.36 -1.64 15.61
N LEU A 101 -31.69 -1.95 14.35
CA LEU A 101 -32.98 -1.58 13.75
C LEU A 101 -34.17 -2.24 14.47
N ARG A 102 -34.01 -3.43 15.06
CA ARG A 102 -35.08 -4.15 15.77
C ARG A 102 -35.35 -3.58 17.17
N GLU A 103 -34.42 -2.79 17.72
CA GLU A 103 -34.54 -2.20 19.05
C GLU A 103 -35.28 -0.84 19.04
N ILE A 104 -35.40 -0.21 17.87
CA ILE A 104 -36.05 1.10 17.71
C ILE A 104 -37.57 0.91 17.64
N THR A 105 -38.28 1.43 18.65
CA THR A 105 -39.74 1.36 18.77
C THR A 105 -40.48 2.53 18.12
N ASP A 106 -39.81 3.69 18.01
CA ASP A 106 -40.40 4.89 17.39
C ASP A 106 -40.29 4.83 15.85
N ILE A 107 -41.39 5.13 15.17
CA ILE A 107 -41.57 4.95 13.72
C ILE A 107 -40.64 5.87 12.93
N VAL A 108 -40.58 7.16 13.26
CA VAL A 108 -39.81 8.13 12.48
C VAL A 108 -38.29 7.87 12.57
N PRO A 109 -37.71 7.62 13.76
CA PRO A 109 -36.31 7.19 13.88
C PRO A 109 -36.04 5.84 13.22
N LEU A 110 -37.00 4.90 13.26
CA LEU A 110 -36.86 3.59 12.64
C LEU A 110 -36.66 3.69 11.13
N PHE A 111 -37.55 4.39 10.42
CA PHE A 111 -37.42 4.56 8.97
C PHE A 111 -36.17 5.34 8.56
N LYS A 112 -35.78 6.37 9.34
CA LYS A 112 -34.51 7.08 9.10
C LYS A 112 -33.31 6.13 9.18
N SER A 113 -33.27 5.28 10.20
CA SER A 113 -32.19 4.30 10.37
C SER A 113 -32.23 3.21 9.30
N ILE A 114 -33.42 2.74 8.90
CA ILE A 114 -33.61 1.78 7.79
C ILE A 114 -33.02 2.36 6.50
N PHE A 115 -33.35 3.59 6.12
CA PHE A 115 -32.81 4.22 4.91
C PHE A 115 -31.28 4.37 4.97
N ALA A 116 -30.74 4.75 6.13
CA ALA A 116 -29.30 4.86 6.32
C ALA A 116 -28.59 3.50 6.13
N VAL A 117 -29.16 2.40 6.62
CA VAL A 117 -28.61 1.05 6.42
C VAL A 117 -28.79 0.59 4.98
N LEU A 118 -29.92 0.87 4.33
CA LEU A 118 -30.13 0.56 2.91
C LEU A 118 -29.11 1.27 2.01
N ASP A 119 -28.76 2.52 2.30
CA ASP A 119 -27.74 3.24 1.53
C ASP A 119 -26.34 2.61 1.71
N LYS A 120 -26.00 2.14 2.91
CA LYS A 120 -24.79 1.32 3.12
C LYS A 120 -24.84 0.03 2.31
N MET A 121 -25.98 -0.67 2.31
CA MET A 121 -26.15 -1.92 1.55
C MET A 121 -26.00 -1.73 0.04
N LYS A 122 -26.41 -0.58 -0.51
CA LYS A 122 -26.17 -0.25 -1.94
C LYS A 122 -24.67 -0.20 -2.26
N ILE A 123 -23.89 0.40 -1.37
CA ILE A 123 -22.42 0.47 -1.51
C ILE A 123 -21.82 -0.94 -1.39
N ASP A 124 -22.31 -1.75 -0.44
CA ASP A 124 -21.86 -3.13 -0.27
C ASP A 124 -22.13 -3.97 -1.54
N MET A 125 -23.29 -3.79 -2.18
CA MET A 125 -23.62 -4.46 -3.45
C MET A 125 -22.71 -4.00 -4.60
N ALA A 126 -22.42 -2.69 -4.70
CA ALA A 126 -21.50 -2.18 -5.71
C ALA A 126 -20.09 -2.75 -5.51
N ASN A 127 -19.60 -2.78 -4.27
CA ASN A 127 -18.30 -3.36 -3.92
C ASN A 127 -18.24 -4.87 -4.22
N PHE A 128 -19.33 -5.59 -3.96
CA PHE A 128 -19.44 -7.00 -4.31
C PHE A 128 -19.39 -7.20 -5.82
N ALA A 129 -20.19 -6.46 -6.59
CA ALA A 129 -20.20 -6.55 -8.05
C ALA A 129 -18.82 -6.27 -8.66
N VAL A 130 -18.14 -5.22 -8.19
CA VAL A 130 -16.77 -4.90 -8.59
C VAL A 130 -15.82 -6.04 -8.23
N SER A 131 -15.92 -6.60 -7.03
CA SER A 131 -15.06 -7.71 -6.58
C SER A 131 -15.30 -9.00 -7.36
N SER A 132 -16.54 -9.30 -7.73
CA SER A 132 -16.90 -10.45 -8.56
C SER A 132 -16.44 -10.31 -10.01
N LEU A 133 -16.49 -9.09 -10.57
CA LEU A 133 -16.06 -8.82 -11.95
C LEU A 133 -14.53 -8.71 -12.08
N ARG A 134 -13.84 -8.22 -11.05
CA ARG A 134 -12.38 -8.01 -11.04
C ARG A 134 -11.55 -9.18 -11.59
N PRO A 135 -11.74 -10.45 -11.17
CA PRO A 135 -10.92 -11.55 -11.69
C PRO A 135 -11.11 -11.77 -13.20
N HIS A 136 -12.34 -11.63 -13.70
CA HIS A 136 -12.64 -11.78 -15.12
C HIS A 136 -12.05 -10.63 -15.95
N LEU A 137 -12.16 -9.40 -15.45
CA LEU A 137 -11.54 -8.22 -16.07
C LEU A 137 -10.02 -8.36 -16.11
N PHE A 138 -9.39 -8.81 -15.02
CA PHE A 138 -7.94 -8.97 -14.94
C PHE A 138 -7.41 -10.04 -15.91
N GLN A 139 -8.13 -11.16 -16.06
CA GLN A 139 -7.74 -12.21 -17.01
C GLN A 139 -7.73 -11.70 -18.46
N GLN A 140 -8.73 -10.89 -18.82
CA GLN A 140 -8.87 -10.37 -20.19
C GLN A 140 -8.05 -9.10 -20.44
N SER A 141 -7.73 -8.33 -19.39
CA SER A 141 -7.03 -7.04 -19.55
C SER A 141 -5.63 -7.22 -20.13
N VAL A 142 -4.89 -8.25 -19.69
CA VAL A 142 -3.55 -8.53 -20.19
C VAL A 142 -3.55 -8.80 -21.70
N GLU A 143 -4.47 -9.65 -22.15
CA GLU A 143 -4.59 -10.02 -23.57
C GLU A 143 -5.07 -8.83 -24.42
N TYR A 144 -6.04 -8.07 -23.91
CA TYR A 144 -6.58 -6.90 -24.58
C TYR A 144 -5.51 -5.82 -24.77
N GLU A 145 -4.78 -5.48 -23.71
CA GLU A 145 -3.75 -4.44 -23.74
C GLU A 145 -2.59 -4.84 -24.64
N ARG A 146 -2.14 -6.10 -24.56
CA ARG A 146 -1.12 -6.63 -25.46
C ARG A 146 -1.56 -6.56 -26.92
N LYS A 147 -2.80 -6.95 -27.24
CA LYS A 147 -3.33 -6.87 -28.61
C LYS A 147 -3.38 -5.42 -29.11
N LYS A 148 -3.87 -4.49 -28.29
CA LYS A 148 -3.94 -3.07 -28.64
C LYS A 148 -2.57 -2.46 -28.84
N PHE A 149 -1.60 -2.82 -28.01
CA PHE A 149 -0.23 -2.38 -28.16
C PHE A 149 0.41 -2.95 -29.43
N GLN A 150 0.15 -4.21 -29.75
CA GLN A 150 0.61 -4.81 -31.01
C GLN A 150 0.04 -4.08 -32.24
N GLU A 151 -1.28 -3.79 -32.25
CA GLU A 151 -1.93 -2.98 -33.30
C GLU A 151 -1.31 -1.57 -33.42
N PHE A 152 -0.81 -1.01 -32.32
CA PHE A 152 -0.12 0.28 -32.30
C PHE A 152 1.28 0.18 -32.91
N LEU A 153 2.07 -0.84 -32.55
CA LEU A 153 3.40 -1.07 -33.10
C LEU A 153 3.39 -1.37 -34.60
N GLU A 154 2.35 -2.05 -35.10
CA GLU A 154 2.17 -2.29 -36.54
C GLU A 154 2.00 -1.00 -37.34
N LYS A 155 1.37 0.02 -36.73
CA LYS A 155 1.19 1.33 -37.35
C LYS A 155 2.45 2.20 -37.21
N GLN A 156 3.22 2.01 -36.15
CA GLN A 156 4.42 2.79 -35.86
C GLN A 156 5.56 1.90 -35.33
N PRO A 157 6.42 1.38 -36.22
CA PRO A 157 7.46 0.42 -35.84
C PRO A 157 8.59 1.00 -34.96
N ASN A 158 8.78 2.33 -34.97
CA ASN A 158 9.77 3.02 -34.13
C ASN A 158 9.18 3.57 -32.81
N ALA A 159 8.03 3.08 -32.37
CA ALA A 159 7.35 3.63 -31.19
C ALA A 159 7.90 3.14 -29.82
N LEU A 160 9.11 2.56 -29.79
CA LEU A 160 9.73 1.96 -28.59
C LEU A 160 11.12 2.52 -28.29
N ASP A 161 11.46 3.68 -28.86
CA ASP A 161 12.81 4.23 -28.78
C ASP A 161 13.17 4.67 -27.36
N PHE A 162 12.22 5.22 -26.59
CA PHE A 162 12.45 5.57 -25.18
C PHE A 162 12.52 4.34 -24.29
N THR A 163 11.69 3.34 -24.55
CA THR A 163 11.73 2.04 -23.85
C THR A 163 13.06 1.32 -24.08
N LYS A 164 13.59 1.35 -25.32
CA LYS A 164 14.92 0.81 -25.64
C LYS A 164 16.03 1.56 -24.90
N LYS A 165 16.02 2.90 -24.93
CA LYS A 165 17.00 3.72 -24.22
C LYS A 165 16.99 3.43 -22.71
N TRP A 166 15.82 3.42 -22.09
CA TRP A 166 15.65 3.12 -20.67
C TRP A 166 16.21 1.74 -20.28
N LEU A 167 15.96 0.71 -21.10
CA LEU A 167 16.50 -0.62 -20.88
C LEU A 167 18.02 -0.67 -21.12
N GLN A 168 18.51 -0.01 -22.17
CA GLN A 168 19.95 0.08 -22.46
C GLN A 168 20.71 0.72 -21.30
N ASP A 169 20.26 1.91 -20.86
CA ASP A 169 20.88 2.63 -19.75
C ASP A 169 20.91 1.75 -18.49
N THR A 170 19.91 0.88 -18.31
CA THR A 170 19.83 -0.04 -17.16
C THR A 170 20.79 -1.21 -17.31
N VAL A 171 20.92 -1.78 -18.50
CA VAL A 171 21.92 -2.81 -18.79
C VAL A 171 23.31 -2.25 -18.47
N ASP A 172 23.64 -1.07 -18.99
CA ASP A 172 24.95 -0.43 -18.79
C ASP A 172 25.24 -0.15 -17.31
N TYR A 173 24.21 0.24 -16.54
CA TYR A 173 24.33 0.44 -15.09
C TYR A 173 24.60 -0.87 -14.33
N VAL A 174 23.91 -1.95 -14.69
CA VAL A 174 24.03 -3.26 -14.03
C VAL A 174 25.34 -3.96 -14.42
N THR A 175 25.78 -3.86 -15.69
CA THR A 175 27.02 -4.45 -16.18
C THR A 175 28.25 -3.61 -15.81
N GLY A 176 28.11 -2.29 -15.73
CA GLY A 176 29.16 -1.33 -15.36
C GLY A 176 29.54 -1.32 -13.88
N GLY A 177 28.99 -2.20 -13.04
CA GLY A 177 29.38 -2.35 -11.64
C GLY A 177 28.78 -1.33 -10.68
N GLY A 178 27.66 -0.69 -11.02
CA GLY A 178 26.99 0.33 -10.20
C GLY A 178 26.38 -0.15 -8.86
N THR A 179 26.53 -1.44 -8.51
CA THR A 179 26.03 -2.02 -7.26
C THR A 179 26.98 -1.74 -6.09
N GLU A 180 27.07 -0.48 -5.67
CA GLU A 180 27.71 -0.09 -4.40
C GLU A 180 26.84 -0.57 -3.22
N GLY A 181 26.87 -1.87 -2.90
CA GLY A 181 26.10 -2.40 -1.77
C GLY A 181 25.93 -3.92 -1.75
N GLY A 182 26.98 -4.63 -1.39
CA GLY A 182 26.96 -5.94 -0.70
C GLY A 182 25.81 -6.92 -0.98
N ALA A 183 25.87 -7.62 -2.11
CA ALA A 183 25.56 -9.04 -2.23
C ALA A 183 26.27 -9.58 -3.47
N THR A 184 27.19 -10.53 -3.28
CA THR A 184 27.81 -11.28 -4.36
C THR A 184 26.76 -12.16 -5.03
N CYS A 185 26.03 -11.61 -5.99
CA CYS A 185 25.36 -12.40 -7.00
C CYS A 185 26.27 -12.40 -8.21
N THR A 186 27.13 -13.40 -8.34
CA THR A 186 27.56 -13.85 -9.67
C THR A 186 26.30 -14.01 -10.49
N PRO A 187 26.12 -13.28 -11.61
CA PRO A 187 24.91 -13.39 -12.39
C PRO A 187 24.86 -14.79 -12.97
N ASN A 188 24.07 -15.68 -12.35
CA ASN A 188 23.60 -16.85 -13.05
C ASN A 188 22.86 -16.32 -14.28
N SER A 189 23.34 -16.67 -15.48
CA SER A 189 22.84 -16.18 -16.77
C SER A 189 21.30 -16.24 -16.90
N ALA A 190 20.65 -17.17 -16.20
CA ALA A 190 19.20 -17.34 -16.17
C ALA A 190 18.41 -16.22 -15.43
N GLN A 191 19.01 -15.50 -14.48
CA GLN A 191 18.32 -14.48 -13.66
C GLN A 191 18.59 -13.04 -14.11
N LEU A 192 19.60 -12.85 -14.96
CA LEU A 192 20.03 -11.54 -15.44
C LEU A 192 18.88 -10.70 -16.05
N PRO A 193 17.96 -11.24 -16.86
CA PRO A 193 16.84 -10.45 -17.40
C PRO A 193 15.88 -9.96 -16.31
N LEU A 194 15.63 -10.75 -15.27
CA LEU A 194 14.73 -10.38 -14.17
C LEU A 194 15.35 -9.29 -13.30
N THR A 195 16.64 -9.41 -13.00
CA THR A 195 17.42 -8.40 -12.26
C THR A 195 17.45 -7.08 -13.02
N ILE A 196 17.71 -7.11 -14.34
CA ILE A 196 17.68 -5.90 -15.20
C ILE A 196 16.30 -5.24 -15.14
N HIS A 197 15.21 -6.01 -15.29
CA HIS A 197 13.86 -5.44 -15.20
C HIS A 197 13.59 -4.79 -13.84
N ASN A 198 13.91 -5.48 -12.74
CA ASN A 198 13.67 -4.93 -11.39
C ASN A 198 14.42 -3.61 -11.18
N HIS A 199 15.70 -3.56 -11.58
CA HIS A 199 16.46 -2.31 -11.53
C HIS A 199 15.89 -1.23 -12.45
N ALA A 200 15.41 -1.60 -13.64
CA ALA A 200 14.82 -0.65 -14.58
C ALA A 200 13.61 0.07 -13.97
N TYR A 201 12.71 -0.68 -13.31
CA TYR A 201 11.55 -0.09 -12.63
C TYR A 201 11.92 0.76 -11.42
N LEU A 202 12.96 0.38 -10.66
CA LEU A 202 13.44 1.19 -9.54
C LEU A 202 14.00 2.54 -9.98
N ARG A 203 14.68 2.58 -11.13
CA ARG A 203 15.17 3.85 -11.69
C ARG A 203 14.04 4.81 -12.03
N LEU A 204 12.86 4.30 -12.41
CA LEU A 204 11.69 5.14 -12.66
C LEU A 204 11.18 5.86 -11.41
N LEU A 205 11.51 5.38 -10.21
CA LEU A 205 11.17 6.06 -8.95
C LEU A 205 12.11 7.23 -8.62
N LYS A 206 13.17 7.42 -9.42
CA LYS A 206 14.08 8.57 -9.35
C LYS A 206 14.17 9.27 -10.70
N TRP A 207 13.13 9.12 -11.53
CA TRP A 207 13.11 9.67 -12.87
C TRP A 207 12.98 11.19 -12.83
N ASP A 208 13.67 11.87 -13.74
CA ASP A 208 13.43 13.28 -13.98
C ASP A 208 12.30 13.41 -15.01
N HIS A 209 11.08 13.59 -14.50
CA HIS A 209 9.88 13.71 -15.33
C HIS A 209 9.83 14.99 -16.18
N ASP A 210 10.69 15.99 -15.91
CA ASP A 210 10.73 17.26 -16.66
C ASP A 210 11.71 17.20 -17.84
N THR A 211 12.81 16.45 -17.72
CA THR A 211 13.89 16.43 -18.73
C THR A 211 13.97 15.14 -19.52
N GLU A 212 13.59 14.00 -18.93
CA GLU A 212 13.75 12.68 -19.55
C GLU A 212 12.42 12.10 -20.06
N SER A 213 12.40 11.68 -21.32
CA SER A 213 11.23 11.02 -21.92
C SER A 213 10.90 9.71 -21.21
N PHE A 214 9.65 9.57 -20.75
CA PHE A 214 9.18 8.38 -20.06
C PHE A 214 9.00 7.19 -21.03
N PRO A 215 9.26 5.93 -20.60
CA PRO A 215 9.09 4.76 -21.47
C PRO A 215 7.64 4.62 -22.01
N GLU A 216 7.50 4.37 -23.31
CA GLU A 216 6.19 4.31 -23.97
C GLU A 216 5.32 3.17 -23.43
N THR A 217 5.95 2.08 -23.02
CA THR A 217 5.32 0.91 -22.39
C THR A 217 4.75 1.17 -21.00
N LEU A 218 5.06 2.32 -20.39
CA LEU A 218 4.62 2.71 -19.06
C LEU A 218 3.93 4.08 -19.04
N LEU A 219 3.70 4.68 -20.21
CA LEU A 219 3.18 6.05 -20.34
C LEU A 219 1.84 6.25 -19.61
N MET A 220 0.96 5.24 -19.62
CA MET A 220 -0.33 5.28 -18.93
C MET A 220 -0.19 5.27 -17.40
N ASP A 221 0.94 4.79 -16.87
CA ASP A 221 1.23 4.69 -15.44
C ASP A 221 2.18 5.81 -14.95
N GLN A 222 2.59 6.74 -15.82
CA GLN A 222 3.53 7.82 -15.48
C GLN A 222 3.11 8.60 -14.22
N GLY A 223 1.84 8.98 -14.12
CA GLY A 223 1.31 9.70 -12.95
C GLY A 223 1.42 8.89 -11.66
N ARG A 224 1.25 7.57 -11.73
CA ARG A 224 1.38 6.68 -10.57
C ARG A 224 2.82 6.54 -10.11
N PHE A 225 3.78 6.50 -11.04
CA PHE A 225 5.21 6.54 -10.71
C PHE A 225 5.62 7.86 -10.08
N LEU A 226 5.13 8.99 -10.61
CA LEU A 226 5.37 10.31 -10.04
C LEU A 226 4.82 10.43 -8.61
N GLU A 227 3.59 9.97 -8.37
CA GLU A 227 3.01 9.94 -7.01
C GLU A 227 3.86 9.09 -6.04
N MET A 228 4.32 7.91 -6.48
CA MET A 228 5.20 7.07 -5.66
C MET A 228 6.55 7.71 -5.39
N GLN A 229 7.17 8.35 -6.39
CA GLN A 229 8.42 9.09 -6.23
C GLN A 229 8.26 10.20 -5.19
N GLN A 230 7.22 11.01 -5.32
CA GLN A 230 6.93 12.12 -4.41
C GLN A 230 6.75 11.65 -2.96
N GLU A 231 6.01 10.56 -2.76
CA GLU A 231 5.84 9.95 -1.43
C GLU A 231 7.15 9.36 -0.89
N LEU A 232 7.96 8.71 -1.73
CA LEU A 232 9.26 8.16 -1.33
C LEU A 232 10.24 9.27 -0.92
N GLU A 233 10.32 10.37 -1.65
CA GLU A 233 11.16 11.51 -1.30
C GLU A 233 10.76 12.12 0.06
N LYS A 234 9.46 12.25 0.29
CA LYS A 234 8.92 12.72 1.58
C LYS A 234 9.25 11.75 2.70
N LEU A 235 9.08 10.44 2.49
CA LEU A 235 9.41 9.41 3.49
C LEU A 235 10.91 9.36 3.76
N ALA A 236 11.76 9.52 2.75
CA ALA A 236 13.20 9.58 2.91
C ALA A 236 13.62 10.75 3.80
N LEU A 237 13.01 11.93 3.62
CA LEU A 237 13.27 13.09 4.48
C LEU A 237 12.77 12.88 5.91
N VAL A 238 11.57 12.33 6.08
CA VAL A 238 11.02 11.97 7.40
C VAL A 238 11.96 11.00 8.12
N ALA A 239 12.38 9.92 7.47
CA ALA A 239 13.30 8.95 8.05
C ALA A 239 14.68 9.55 8.33
N SER A 240 15.20 10.42 7.46
CA SER A 240 16.47 11.12 7.66
C SER A 240 16.44 12.01 8.91
N VAL A 241 15.38 12.82 9.06
CA VAL A 241 15.20 13.69 10.22
C VAL A 241 15.01 12.88 11.50
N LEU A 242 14.20 11.82 11.46
CA LEU A 242 14.02 10.93 12.62
C LEU A 242 15.32 10.22 13.00
N LEU A 243 16.14 9.82 12.03
CA LEU A 243 17.44 9.21 12.30
C LEU A 243 18.44 10.20 12.91
N ILE A 244 18.44 11.47 12.47
CA ILE A 244 19.24 12.55 13.07
C ILE A 244 18.83 12.77 14.54
N VAL A 245 17.53 12.84 14.80
CA VAL A 245 17.00 12.96 16.16
C VAL A 245 17.38 11.75 17.01
N TYR A 246 17.25 10.54 16.46
CA TYR A 246 17.63 9.32 17.16
C TYR A 246 19.13 9.24 17.45
N ASN A 247 19.99 9.68 16.52
CA ASN A 247 21.43 9.73 16.76
C ASN A 247 21.79 10.74 17.85
N SER A 248 21.11 11.89 17.88
CA SER A 248 21.39 12.97 18.83
C SER A 248 20.85 12.71 20.24
N ALA A 249 19.73 12.00 20.35
CA ALA A 249 18.97 11.84 21.59
C ALA A 249 18.76 10.38 22.03
N GLY A 250 19.30 9.41 21.27
CA GLY A 250 18.96 7.98 21.28
C GLY A 250 18.82 7.34 22.67
N GLU A 251 19.80 7.51 23.54
CA GLU A 251 19.76 6.93 24.90
C GLU A 251 18.61 7.46 25.75
N ALA A 252 18.22 8.73 25.57
CA ALA A 252 17.14 9.35 26.34
C ALA A 252 15.74 9.08 25.77
N ILE A 253 15.64 8.64 24.51
CA ILE A 253 14.37 8.48 23.78
C ILE A 253 14.04 7.03 23.43
N SER A 254 14.99 6.10 23.50
CA SER A 254 14.84 4.68 23.08
C SER A 254 13.80 3.88 23.90
N GLY A 255 13.34 4.41 25.04
CA GLY A 255 12.32 3.78 25.89
C GLY A 255 10.96 4.50 25.94
N LEU A 256 10.76 5.59 25.20
CA LEU A 256 9.57 6.44 25.33
C LEU A 256 8.46 6.06 24.33
N PRO A 257 7.34 5.46 24.79
CA PRO A 257 6.28 5.02 23.89
C PRO A 257 5.61 6.22 23.20
N GLY A 258 5.43 6.11 21.88
CA GLY A 258 4.70 7.08 21.07
C GLY A 258 5.41 8.41 20.78
N LEU A 259 6.61 8.67 21.33
CA LEU A 259 7.36 9.90 20.99
C LEU A 259 7.74 9.93 19.51
N MET A 260 8.30 8.84 18.99
CA MET A 260 8.68 8.74 17.57
C MET A 260 7.49 8.91 16.64
N GLU A 261 6.31 8.42 17.00
CA GLU A 261 5.10 8.57 16.22
C GLU A 261 4.60 10.02 16.20
N ARG A 262 4.69 10.73 17.34
CA ARG A 262 4.38 12.17 17.41
C ARG A 262 5.34 13.00 16.55
N LEU A 263 6.65 12.78 16.68
CA LEU A 263 7.66 13.47 15.88
C LEU A 263 7.43 13.20 14.38
N LYS A 264 7.19 11.94 14.00
CA LYS A 264 6.85 11.54 12.63
C LYS A 264 5.62 12.29 12.12
N LYS A 265 4.54 12.35 12.92
CA LYS A 265 3.31 13.07 12.55
C LYS A 265 3.56 14.56 12.37
N THR A 266 4.32 15.20 13.26
CA THR A 266 4.70 16.60 13.15
C THR A 266 5.49 16.87 11.86
N ILE A 267 6.49 16.06 11.55
CA ILE A 267 7.28 16.21 10.31
C ILE A 267 6.40 15.99 9.07
N LYS A 268 5.56 14.96 9.06
CA LYS A 268 4.66 14.66 7.94
C LYS A 268 3.68 15.78 7.63
N ILE A 269 3.15 16.45 8.66
CA ILE A 269 2.24 17.58 8.50
C ILE A 269 2.99 18.77 7.91
N LEU A 270 4.19 19.07 8.41
CA LEU A 270 4.98 20.20 7.92
C LEU A 270 5.51 19.98 6.49
N LEU A 271 5.75 18.73 6.10
CA LEU A 271 6.15 18.34 4.74
C LEU A 271 4.96 17.97 3.84
N ALA A 272 3.72 18.33 4.20
CA ALA A 272 2.54 17.94 3.42
C ALA A 272 2.55 18.52 2.01
N GLU A 273 3.01 19.77 1.85
CA GLU A 273 2.97 20.52 0.58
C GLU A 273 4.33 20.56 -0.13
N MET A 274 5.24 19.63 0.16
CA MET A 274 6.64 19.66 -0.32
C MET A 274 6.78 19.77 -1.85
N HIS A 275 5.84 19.19 -2.59
CA HIS A 275 5.84 19.14 -4.06
C HIS A 275 5.01 20.26 -4.69
N THR A 276 4.60 21.26 -3.91
CA THR A 276 3.84 22.43 -4.40
C THR A 276 4.77 23.64 -4.56
N SER A 277 4.50 24.49 -5.55
CA SER A 277 5.29 25.69 -5.85
C SER A 277 5.34 26.72 -4.71
N SER A 278 4.45 26.62 -3.72
CA SER A 278 4.43 27.44 -2.49
C SER A 278 5.44 26.99 -1.44
N PHE A 279 6.10 25.84 -1.61
CA PHE A 279 6.92 25.23 -0.58
C PHE A 279 8.25 25.97 -0.37
N LYS A 280 8.34 26.69 0.74
CA LYS A 280 9.58 27.35 1.18
C LYS A 280 10.39 26.43 2.07
N ALA A 281 11.25 25.64 1.43
CA ALA A 281 12.04 24.62 2.12
C ALA A 281 12.85 25.18 3.31
N ASP A 282 13.47 26.36 3.20
CA ASP A 282 14.30 26.89 4.31
C ASP A 282 13.47 27.27 5.55
N GLU A 283 12.32 27.92 5.36
CA GLU A 283 11.40 28.30 6.45
C GLU A 283 10.79 27.05 7.12
N ILE A 284 10.42 26.05 6.31
CA ILE A 284 9.76 24.84 6.82
C ILE A 284 10.75 23.96 7.57
N PHE A 285 11.96 23.74 7.05
CA PHE A 285 12.97 22.93 7.76
C PHE A 285 13.47 23.62 9.04
N ALA A 286 13.54 24.96 9.07
CA ALA A 286 13.78 25.71 10.30
C ALA A 286 12.63 25.50 11.31
N THR A 287 11.38 25.58 10.86
CA THR A 287 10.20 25.32 11.71
C THR A 287 10.16 23.88 12.23
N VAL A 288 10.51 22.89 11.39
CA VAL A 288 10.65 21.49 11.78
C VAL A 288 11.72 21.35 12.86
N ALA A 289 12.90 21.95 12.66
CA ALA A 289 13.99 21.91 13.62
C ALA A 289 13.59 22.51 14.98
N GLU A 290 12.94 23.67 14.99
CA GLU A 290 12.45 24.31 16.22
C GLU A 290 11.40 23.47 16.94
N LYS A 291 10.42 22.95 16.20
CA LYS A 291 9.31 22.19 16.79
C LYS A 291 9.78 20.84 17.34
N LEU A 292 10.69 20.15 16.65
CA LEU A 292 11.29 18.91 17.15
C LEU A 292 12.14 19.16 18.38
N CYS A 293 12.97 20.21 18.41
CA CYS A 293 13.72 20.59 19.62
C CYS A 293 12.79 20.93 20.79
N GLY A 294 11.66 21.62 20.54
CA GLY A 294 10.64 21.91 21.54
C GLY A 294 9.97 20.65 22.09
N GLU A 295 9.54 19.72 21.21
CA GLU A 295 8.95 18.44 21.60
C GLU A 295 9.93 17.57 22.40
N LEU A 296 11.20 17.52 21.99
CA LEU A 296 12.26 16.81 22.72
C LEU A 296 12.50 17.42 24.11
N ARG A 297 12.59 18.75 24.21
CA ARG A 297 12.77 19.44 25.50
C ARG A 297 11.61 19.16 26.45
N GLY A 298 10.37 19.27 25.95
CA GLY A 298 9.17 18.94 26.71
C GLY A 298 9.20 17.49 27.21
N CYS A 299 9.56 16.55 26.35
CA CYS A 299 9.62 15.13 26.70
C CYS A 299 10.73 14.83 27.73
N LEU A 300 11.94 15.37 27.57
CA LEU A 300 13.03 15.20 28.53
C LEU A 300 12.66 15.74 29.91
N SER A 301 12.00 16.91 29.97
CA SER A 301 11.55 17.51 31.23
C SER A 301 10.48 16.68 31.95
N GLN A 302 9.56 16.06 31.20
CA GLN A 302 8.49 15.22 31.76
C GLN A 302 9.02 13.89 32.31
N HIS A 303 10.11 13.37 31.75
CA HIS A 303 10.70 12.08 32.14
C HIS A 303 11.94 12.22 33.05
N GLY A 304 12.25 13.43 33.52
CA GLY A 304 13.32 13.66 34.50
C GLY A 304 14.74 13.54 33.92
N PHE A 305 14.90 13.58 32.60
CA PHE A 305 16.20 13.61 31.95
C PHE A 305 16.79 15.02 31.92
N SER A 306 18.13 15.12 31.92
CA SER A 306 18.80 16.42 31.77
C SER A 306 18.44 17.06 30.42
N PRO A 307 18.11 18.36 30.39
CA PRO A 307 17.86 19.05 29.13
C PRO A 307 19.12 19.05 28.25
N PHE A 308 18.94 19.13 26.93
CA PHE A 308 20.08 19.34 26.03
C PHE A 308 20.79 20.66 26.35
N SER A 309 22.11 20.66 26.19
CA SER A 309 22.87 21.91 26.17
C SER A 309 22.47 22.75 24.95
N SER A 310 22.61 24.08 25.04
CA SER A 310 22.31 24.97 23.91
C SER A 310 23.11 24.59 22.66
N ASP A 311 24.34 24.14 22.83
CA ASP A 311 25.24 23.79 21.73
C ASP A 311 24.80 22.50 21.02
N ARG A 312 24.32 21.50 21.78
CA ARG A 312 23.73 20.28 21.22
C ARG A 312 22.42 20.58 20.49
N GLU A 313 21.58 21.45 21.04
CA GLU A 313 20.33 21.84 20.40
C GLU A 313 20.58 22.60 19.09
N ASN A 314 21.54 23.53 19.07
CA ASN A 314 21.92 24.27 17.86
C ASN A 314 22.52 23.37 16.79
N THR A 315 23.33 22.39 17.19
CA THR A 315 23.90 21.38 16.28
C THR A 315 22.80 20.52 15.68
N LEU A 316 21.85 20.04 16.50
CA LEU A 316 20.69 19.28 16.03
C LEU A 316 19.86 20.08 15.02
N LYS A 317 19.58 21.36 15.31
CA LYS A 317 18.86 22.24 14.36
C LYS A 317 19.61 22.38 13.04
N GLY A 318 20.93 22.62 13.10
CA GLY A 318 21.77 22.70 11.91
C GLY A 318 21.75 21.42 11.07
N GLN A 319 21.81 20.25 11.71
CA GLN A 319 21.74 18.95 11.03
C GLN A 319 20.37 18.70 10.39
N ILE A 320 19.28 19.06 11.06
CA ILE A 320 17.91 18.93 10.51
C ILE A 320 17.74 19.84 9.28
N VAL A 321 18.20 21.08 9.35
CA VAL A 321 18.15 21.99 8.18
C VAL A 321 19.02 21.48 7.04
N ALA A 322 20.21 20.93 7.34
CA ALA A 322 21.08 20.32 6.36
C ALA A 322 20.47 19.05 5.70
N ALA A 323 19.46 18.42 6.30
CA ALA A 323 18.78 17.26 5.71
C ALA A 323 17.93 17.61 4.47
N LYS A 324 17.65 18.90 4.24
CA LYS A 324 16.98 19.40 3.02
C LYS A 324 17.73 19.00 1.74
N SER A 325 19.07 19.04 1.75
CA SER A 325 19.85 18.78 0.53
C SER A 325 19.84 17.30 0.16
N ALA A 326 19.73 17.02 -1.15
CA ALA A 326 19.85 15.66 -1.69
C ALA A 326 21.27 15.07 -1.47
N ASP A 327 22.27 15.94 -1.32
CA ASP A 327 23.66 15.55 -1.08
C ASP A 327 23.97 15.16 0.36
N ASN A 328 23.03 15.33 1.28
CA ASN A 328 23.24 14.97 2.66
C ASN A 328 23.59 13.46 2.80
N PRO A 329 24.68 13.09 3.49
CA PRO A 329 25.10 11.70 3.60
C PRO A 329 24.05 10.82 4.29
N ILE A 330 23.30 11.35 5.26
CA ILE A 330 22.23 10.61 5.94
C ILE A 330 21.10 10.34 4.97
N ARG A 331 20.72 11.33 4.15
CA ARG A 331 19.69 11.16 3.12
C ARG A 331 20.11 10.13 2.07
N LYS A 332 21.35 10.19 1.57
CA LYS A 332 21.89 9.20 0.63
C LYS A 332 21.85 7.77 1.19
N VAL A 333 22.21 7.61 2.47
CA VAL A 333 22.14 6.30 3.15
C VAL A 333 20.70 5.81 3.29
N ILE A 334 19.76 6.68 3.66
CA ILE A 334 18.34 6.32 3.74
C ILE A 334 17.78 5.97 2.37
N ASP A 335 18.08 6.76 1.34
CA ASP A 335 17.65 6.51 -0.03
C ASP A 335 18.20 5.17 -0.55
N SER A 336 19.47 4.88 -0.30
CA SER A 336 20.09 3.59 -0.63
C SER A 336 19.35 2.43 0.07
N ARG A 337 19.08 2.54 1.37
CA ARG A 337 18.34 1.51 2.14
C ARG A 337 16.92 1.30 1.61
N ILE A 338 16.22 2.37 1.25
CA ILE A 338 14.88 2.30 0.65
C ILE A 338 14.96 1.55 -0.69
N GLN A 339 15.92 1.90 -1.55
CA GLN A 339 16.09 1.23 -2.85
C GLN A 339 16.43 -0.26 -2.69
N THR A 340 17.32 -0.62 -1.76
CA THR A 340 17.62 -2.03 -1.46
C THR A 340 16.40 -2.77 -0.94
N TYR A 341 15.59 -2.14 -0.07
CA TYR A 341 14.36 -2.74 0.43
C TYR A 341 13.34 -2.98 -0.70
N LEU A 342 13.13 -1.98 -1.57
CA LEU A 342 12.23 -2.10 -2.72
C LEU A 342 12.71 -3.16 -3.72
N LEU A 343 14.01 -3.25 -3.97
CA LEU A 343 14.60 -4.29 -4.81
C LEU A 343 14.35 -5.68 -4.22
N GLY A 344 14.69 -5.86 -2.95
CA GLY A 344 14.46 -7.12 -2.24
C GLY A 344 12.97 -7.50 -2.21
N PHE A 345 12.07 -6.51 -2.14
CA PHE A 345 10.62 -6.75 -2.19
C PHE A 345 10.18 -7.24 -3.57
N LEU A 346 10.66 -6.62 -4.65
CA LEU A 346 10.39 -7.06 -6.02
C LEU A 346 10.95 -8.45 -6.32
N GLU A 347 12.11 -8.80 -5.76
CA GLU A 347 12.71 -10.14 -5.89
C GLU A 347 11.97 -11.20 -5.05
N SER A 348 11.53 -10.82 -3.85
CA SER A 348 10.84 -11.73 -2.91
C SER A 348 9.36 -11.93 -3.20
N SER A 349 8.76 -11.12 -4.08
CA SER A 349 7.39 -11.32 -4.61
C SER A 349 7.16 -12.74 -5.14
N ALA A 350 8.21 -13.36 -5.70
CA ALA A 350 8.17 -14.74 -6.17
C ALA A 350 8.01 -15.78 -5.03
N HIS A 351 8.34 -15.42 -3.78
CA HIS A 351 8.45 -16.32 -2.62
C HIS A 351 7.61 -15.89 -1.40
N ARG A 352 6.80 -14.81 -1.50
CA ARG A 352 5.89 -14.30 -0.45
C ARG A 352 6.54 -14.14 0.94
N CYS A 353 7.79 -13.67 0.99
CA CYS A 353 8.46 -13.33 2.24
C CYS A 353 8.90 -11.87 2.17
N ALA A 354 8.42 -11.02 3.09
CA ALA A 354 8.86 -9.63 3.12
C ALA A 354 10.35 -9.56 3.54
N PRO A 355 11.20 -8.79 2.83
CA PRO A 355 12.60 -8.66 3.20
C PRO A 355 12.74 -8.01 4.58
N ALA A 356 13.78 -8.39 5.32
CA ALA A 356 14.07 -7.77 6.61
C ALA A 356 14.31 -6.26 6.44
N LEU A 357 13.65 -5.43 7.25
CA LEU A 357 13.81 -3.98 7.15
C LEU A 357 15.20 -3.54 7.62
N PRO A 358 15.95 -2.77 6.81
CA PRO A 358 17.17 -2.12 7.24
C PRO A 358 16.94 -1.19 8.45
N GLY A 359 17.92 -1.14 9.36
CA GLY A 359 17.89 -0.24 10.50
C GLY A 359 17.66 1.22 10.10
N GLY A 360 16.85 1.96 10.86
CA GLY A 360 16.48 3.35 10.58
C GLY A 360 15.23 3.54 9.71
N LEU A 361 14.74 2.49 9.03
CA LEU A 361 13.47 2.54 8.29
C LEU A 361 12.27 2.09 9.12
N THR A 362 12.48 1.51 10.32
CA THR A 362 11.42 1.06 11.23
C THR A 362 10.30 2.09 11.43
N PRO A 363 10.57 3.40 11.63
CA PRO A 363 9.52 4.39 11.84
C PRO A 363 8.61 4.59 10.63
N ILE A 364 9.07 4.27 9.41
CA ILE A 364 8.33 4.45 8.15
C ILE A 364 7.93 3.12 7.50
N SER A 365 8.08 2.01 8.23
CA SER A 365 7.86 0.64 7.73
C SER A 365 6.50 0.45 7.06
N LYS A 366 5.41 0.84 7.72
CA LYS A 366 4.05 0.70 7.21
C LYS A 366 3.85 1.44 5.88
N GLU A 367 4.29 2.69 5.79
CA GLU A 367 4.11 3.48 4.57
C GLU A 367 5.02 3.00 3.44
N LEU A 368 6.22 2.52 3.78
CA LEU A 368 7.11 1.93 2.81
C LEU A 368 6.52 0.63 2.25
N GLU A 369 5.92 -0.22 3.09
CA GLU A 369 5.22 -1.43 2.68
C GLU A 369 4.02 -1.13 1.76
N GLU A 370 3.22 -0.10 2.08
CA GLU A 370 2.11 0.34 1.22
C GLU A 370 2.60 0.76 -0.19
N ILE A 371 3.74 1.47 -0.28
CA ILE A 371 4.35 1.84 -1.57
C ILE A 371 4.93 0.61 -2.27
N SER A 372 5.59 -0.29 -1.55
CA SER A 372 6.14 -1.54 -2.10
C SER A 372 5.06 -2.39 -2.76
N VAL A 373 3.90 -2.54 -2.10
CA VAL A 373 2.76 -3.27 -2.65
C VAL A 373 2.18 -2.58 -3.88
N LYS A 374 2.10 -1.24 -3.91
CA LYS A 374 1.66 -0.50 -5.11
C LYS A 374 2.62 -0.71 -6.28
N LEU A 375 3.92 -0.61 -6.02
CA LEU A 375 4.97 -0.82 -7.02
C LEU A 375 4.92 -2.25 -7.56
N GLU A 376 4.82 -3.26 -6.70
CA GLU A 376 4.75 -4.67 -7.09
C GLU A 376 3.57 -4.94 -8.02
N HIS A 377 2.37 -4.43 -7.70
CA HIS A 377 1.20 -4.61 -8.55
C HIS A 377 1.40 -4.01 -9.94
N LEU A 378 1.94 -2.80 -10.03
CA LEU A 378 2.20 -2.13 -11.31
C LEU A 378 3.26 -2.88 -12.12
N VAL A 379 4.38 -3.23 -11.48
CA VAL A 379 5.49 -3.94 -12.12
C VAL A 379 5.04 -5.32 -12.60
N THR A 380 4.30 -6.06 -11.77
CA THR A 380 3.81 -7.40 -12.12
C THR A 380 2.84 -7.35 -13.29
N PHE A 381 1.89 -6.42 -13.27
CA PHE A 381 0.94 -6.26 -14.36
C PHE A 381 1.64 -5.84 -15.66
N ASN A 382 2.54 -4.84 -15.60
CA ASN A 382 3.29 -4.40 -16.77
C ASN A 382 4.17 -5.53 -17.35
N LYS A 383 4.85 -6.31 -16.49
CA LYS A 383 5.59 -7.51 -16.93
C LYS A 383 4.67 -8.52 -17.61
N LEU A 384 3.48 -8.79 -17.09
CA LEU A 384 2.52 -9.71 -17.72
C LEU A 384 2.12 -9.25 -19.12
N VAL A 385 1.91 -7.95 -19.33
CA VAL A 385 1.53 -7.40 -20.64
C VAL A 385 2.71 -7.36 -21.60
N TYR A 386 3.81 -6.73 -21.18
CA TYR A 386 4.87 -6.25 -22.06
C TYR A 386 6.13 -7.11 -22.13
N SER A 387 6.23 -8.16 -21.30
CA SER A 387 7.37 -9.09 -21.29
C SER A 387 7.84 -9.53 -22.69
N PRO A 388 6.98 -9.92 -23.65
CA PRO A 388 7.45 -10.32 -24.98
C PRO A 388 8.22 -9.22 -25.73
N PHE A 389 7.83 -7.95 -25.56
CA PHE A 389 8.50 -6.81 -26.18
C PHE A 389 9.84 -6.52 -25.51
N TYR A 390 9.89 -6.55 -24.18
CA TYR A 390 11.12 -6.37 -23.43
C TYR A 390 12.15 -7.46 -23.71
N HIS A 391 11.73 -8.73 -23.83
CA HIS A 391 12.63 -9.83 -24.17
C HIS A 391 13.28 -9.61 -25.55
N LYS A 392 12.50 -9.16 -26.53
CA LYS A 392 13.05 -8.85 -27.87
C LYS A 392 14.06 -7.72 -27.80
N ILE A 393 13.73 -6.63 -27.10
CA ILE A 393 14.63 -5.48 -26.94
C ILE A 393 15.93 -5.88 -26.23
N LEU A 394 15.84 -6.61 -25.10
CA LEU A 394 17.01 -7.05 -24.34
C LEU A 394 17.89 -8.02 -25.15
N GLN A 395 17.30 -8.91 -25.95
CA GLN A 395 18.08 -9.77 -26.85
C GLN A 395 18.82 -8.95 -27.91
N ASP A 396 18.20 -7.93 -28.48
CA ASP A 396 18.83 -7.06 -29.48
C ASP A 396 19.97 -6.24 -28.87
N ILE A 397 19.78 -5.73 -27.64
CA ILE A 397 20.80 -4.98 -26.88
C ILE A 397 22.01 -5.88 -26.54
N LEU A 398 21.77 -7.07 -25.98
CA LEU A 398 22.85 -7.97 -25.58
C LEU A 398 23.68 -8.46 -26.78
N LYS A 399 23.03 -8.73 -27.92
CA LYS A 399 23.74 -9.09 -29.16
C LYS A 399 24.59 -7.95 -29.71
N GLN A 400 24.15 -6.70 -29.56
CA GLN A 400 24.94 -5.54 -29.98
C GLN A 400 26.16 -5.33 -29.10
N GLY A 401 26.04 -5.55 -27.79
CA GLY A 401 27.17 -5.55 -26.85
C GLY A 401 28.25 -6.59 -27.20
N GLU A 402 27.84 -7.84 -27.48
CA GLU A 402 28.77 -8.91 -27.88
C GLU A 402 29.50 -8.64 -29.21
N SER A 403 28.90 -7.83 -30.10
CA SER A 403 29.51 -7.47 -31.40
C SER A 403 30.51 -6.31 -31.33
N LEU A 404 30.51 -5.54 -30.25
CA LEU A 404 31.41 -4.39 -30.03
C LEU A 404 32.68 -4.78 -29.25
N ASP A 405 32.69 -5.96 -28.62
CA ASP A 405 33.81 -6.52 -27.84
C ASP A 405 34.71 -7.50 -28.64
N VAL A 406 34.58 -7.57 -29.99
CA VAL A 406 35.40 -8.42 -30.88
C VAL A 406 36.40 -7.63 -31.70
#